data_AF-A0A6B9MGX3-F1
#
_entry.id   AF-A0A6B9MGX3-F1
#
_cell.length_a   1.000
_cell.length_b   1.000
_cell.length_c   1.000
_cell.angle_alpha   90.00
_cell.angle_beta   90.00
_cell.angle_gamma   90.00
#
_symmetry.space_group_name_H-M   'P 1'
#
loop_
_entity.id
_entity.type
_entity.pdbx_description
1 polymer ?
#
loop_
_entity_poly.entity_id
_entity_poly.type
_entity_poly.pdbx_seq_one_letter_code
_entity_poly.pdbx_strand_id
1 'polypeptide(L)'
;IDKLYELTKIDRWFLQKMKNIIDFFTFMETFDQHSLTPSTLLKAKQIGFSDKQIAMAVKSTELAVRMQREEYHITPYVKQIDTVAAEWPATTNYLYITYNAS
;
A
#
# COMPACT_ATOMS: atom_id res chain seq x y z
N ILE A 1 -17.00 -7.39 12.27
CA ILE A 1 -16.64 -8.39 11.24
C ILE A 1 -17.73 -9.44 11.11
N ASP A 2 -18.17 -10.08 12.20
CA ASP A 2 -19.15 -11.19 12.13
C ASP A 2 -20.47 -10.81 11.46
N LYS A 3 -21.03 -9.65 11.76
CA LYS A 3 -22.24 -9.16 11.08
C LYS A 3 -22.06 -9.03 9.55
N LEU A 4 -20.89 -8.59 9.09
CA LEU A 4 -20.59 -8.48 7.65
C LEU A 4 -20.42 -9.85 7.01
N TYR A 5 -19.79 -10.79 7.72
CA TYR A 5 -19.70 -12.18 7.26
C TYR A 5 -21.10 -12.80 7.12
N GLU A 6 -21.98 -12.61 8.10
CA GLU A 6 -23.32 -13.20 8.03
C GLU A 6 -24.13 -12.68 6.84
N LEU A 7 -23.95 -11.42 6.46
CA LEU A 7 -24.67 -10.78 5.36
C LEU A 7 -24.06 -11.05 3.99
N THR A 8 -22.74 -11.12 3.87
CA THR A 8 -22.03 -11.18 2.57
C THR A 8 -21.44 -12.55 2.27
N LYS A 9 -21.25 -13.39 3.30
CA LYS A 9 -20.49 -14.65 3.26
C LYS A 9 -19.05 -14.50 2.73
N ILE A 10 -18.51 -13.28 2.67
CA ILE A 10 -17.09 -13.04 2.42
C ILE A 10 -16.31 -13.51 3.65
N ASP A 11 -15.32 -14.37 3.43
CA ASP A 11 -14.52 -14.94 4.52
C ASP A 11 -13.94 -13.85 5.44
N ARG A 12 -13.95 -14.13 6.74
CA ARG A 12 -13.50 -13.20 7.79
C ARG A 12 -12.07 -12.73 7.56
N TRP A 13 -11.22 -13.56 6.99
CA TRP A 13 -9.84 -13.21 6.65
C TRP A 13 -9.78 -12.02 5.69
N PHE A 14 -10.58 -12.01 4.62
CA PHE A 14 -10.64 -10.89 3.67
C PHE A 14 -11.25 -9.65 4.32
N LEU A 15 -12.33 -9.81 5.09
CA LEU A 15 -12.96 -8.70 5.81
C LEU A 15 -11.98 -8.04 6.79
N GLN A 16 -11.12 -8.83 7.44
CA GLN A 16 -10.07 -8.31 8.30
C GLN A 16 -9.00 -7.54 7.50
N LYS A 17 -8.61 -8.01 6.30
CA LYS A 17 -7.71 -7.23 5.43
C LYS A 17 -8.31 -5.90 5.02
N MET A 18 -9.60 -5.87 4.67
CA MET A 18 -10.31 -4.62 4.37
C MET A 18 -10.35 -3.69 5.58
N LYS A 19 -10.64 -4.22 6.77
CA LYS A 19 -10.61 -3.44 8.02
C LYS A 19 -9.22 -2.82 8.26
N ASN A 20 -8.15 -3.58 8.06
CA ASN A 20 -6.80 -3.07 8.24
C ASN A 20 -6.49 -1.88 7.31
N ILE A 21 -7.01 -1.90 6.07
CA ILE A 21 -6.88 -0.77 5.13
C ILE A 21 -7.65 0.44 5.65
N ILE A 22 -8.91 0.25 6.09
CA ILE A 22 -9.76 1.33 6.63
C ILE A 22 -9.13 1.93 7.89
N ASP A 23 -8.71 1.10 8.84
CA ASP A 23 -8.07 1.53 10.08
C ASP A 23 -6.81 2.37 9.79
N PHE A 24 -6.01 1.95 8.82
CA PHE A 24 -4.82 2.69 8.44
C PHE A 24 -5.14 4.02 7.75
N PHE A 25 -6.21 4.09 6.95
CA PHE A 25 -6.71 5.35 6.40
C PHE A 25 -7.11 6.31 7.51
N THR A 26 -7.94 5.86 8.47
CA THR A 26 -8.35 6.68 9.62
C THR A 26 -7.18 7.09 10.50
N PHE A 27 -6.17 6.24 10.65
CA PHE A 27 -4.92 6.63 11.30
C PHE A 27 -4.20 7.75 10.53
N MET A 28 -4.09 7.66 9.21
CA MET A 28 -3.48 8.70 8.38
C MET A 28 -4.23 10.04 8.46
N GLU A 29 -5.55 10.03 8.65
CA GLU A 29 -6.36 11.26 8.82
C GLU A 29 -5.99 12.07 10.07
N THR A 30 -5.26 11.47 11.02
CA THR A 30 -4.77 12.17 12.23
C THR A 30 -3.51 13.01 11.98
N PHE A 31 -2.90 12.90 10.80
CA PHE A 31 -1.70 13.62 10.40
C PHE A 31 -2.02 14.77 9.42
N ASP A 32 -1.16 15.79 9.42
CA ASP A 32 -1.00 16.68 8.29
C ASP A 32 0.10 16.16 7.35
N GLN A 33 0.26 16.74 6.16
CA GLN A 33 1.30 16.33 5.22
C GLN A 33 2.72 16.40 5.83
N HIS A 34 3.00 17.43 6.63
CA HIS A 34 4.33 17.69 7.18
C HIS A 34 4.73 16.70 8.29
N SER A 35 3.75 16.09 8.96
CA SER A 35 3.94 15.05 9.97
C SER A 35 3.97 13.64 9.39
N LEU A 36 3.81 13.48 8.07
CA LEU A 36 3.89 12.19 7.42
C LEU A 36 5.32 11.66 7.39
N THR A 37 5.63 10.74 8.30
CA THR A 37 6.97 10.14 8.40
C THR A 37 7.27 9.21 7.20
N PRO A 38 8.55 9.01 6.83
CA PRO A 38 8.94 8.05 5.79
C PRO A 38 8.42 6.63 6.06
N SER A 39 8.41 6.19 7.31
CA SER A 39 7.89 4.88 7.71
C SER A 39 6.39 4.75 7.50
N THR A 40 5.61 5.78 7.85
CA THR A 40 4.16 5.79 7.62
C THR A 40 3.86 5.79 6.12
N LEU A 41 4.57 6.63 5.36
CA LEU A 41 4.40 6.71 3.91
C LEU A 41 4.75 5.38 3.23
N LEU A 42 5.88 4.76 3.56
CA LEU A 42 6.26 3.44 3.05
C LEU A 42 5.21 2.39 3.39
N LYS A 43 4.71 2.38 4.64
CA LYS A 43 3.69 1.43 5.07
C LYS A 43 2.39 1.61 4.28
N ALA A 44 1.96 2.85 4.03
CA ALA A 44 0.81 3.17 3.20
C ALA A 44 0.96 2.57 1.79
N LYS A 45 2.14 2.73 1.17
CA LYS A 45 2.43 2.17 -0.15
C LYS A 45 2.44 0.64 -0.15
N GLN A 46 3.00 0.02 0.89
CA GLN A 46 3.07 -1.45 1.02
C GLN A 46 1.69 -2.12 1.15
N ILE A 47 0.72 -1.44 1.75
CA ILE A 47 -0.67 -1.93 1.86
C ILE A 47 -1.56 -1.46 0.69
N GLY A 48 -0.99 -0.80 -0.32
CA GLY A 48 -1.63 -0.51 -1.59
C GLY A 48 -2.24 0.88 -1.76
N PHE A 49 -1.98 1.84 -0.85
CA PHE A 49 -2.50 3.20 -1.03
C PHE A 49 -1.83 3.92 -2.21
N SER A 50 -2.65 4.56 -3.05
CA SER A 50 -2.18 5.52 -4.06
C SER A 50 -1.78 6.85 -3.42
N ASP A 51 -0.93 7.63 -4.11
CA ASP A 51 -0.51 8.96 -3.63
C ASP A 51 -1.74 9.89 -3.48
N LYS A 52 -2.75 9.73 -4.36
CA LYS A 52 -4.05 10.42 -4.27
C LYS A 52 -4.84 10.10 -2.99
N GLN A 53 -4.91 8.84 -2.59
CA GLN A 53 -5.63 8.46 -1.36
C GLN A 53 -4.90 8.94 -0.10
N ILE A 54 -3.56 8.89 -0.11
CA ILE A 54 -2.75 9.42 1.00
C ILE A 54 -2.96 10.92 1.09
N ALA A 55 -2.92 11.64 -0.04
CA ALA A 55 -3.18 13.07 -0.10
C ALA A 55 -4.57 13.44 0.45
N MET A 56 -5.59 12.64 0.14
CA MET A 56 -6.93 12.82 0.70
C MET A 56 -6.95 12.70 2.23
N ALA A 57 -6.26 11.69 2.79
CA ALA A 57 -6.21 11.49 4.24
C ALA A 57 -5.49 12.65 4.95
N VAL A 58 -4.34 13.09 4.43
CA VAL A 58 -3.51 14.14 5.07
C VAL A 58 -3.83 15.57 4.61
N LYS A 59 -4.96 15.76 3.91
CA LYS A 59 -5.45 17.06 3.38
C LYS A 59 -4.41 17.80 2.53
N SER A 60 -3.81 17.07 1.60
CA SER A 60 -2.79 17.57 0.66
C SER A 60 -3.20 17.34 -0.80
N THR A 61 -2.28 17.62 -1.72
CA THR A 61 -2.40 17.30 -3.15
C THR A 61 -1.61 16.03 -3.47
N GLU A 62 -2.07 15.29 -4.48
CA GLU A 62 -1.37 14.10 -4.97
C GLU A 62 0.08 14.40 -5.37
N LEU A 63 0.32 15.54 -6.02
CA LEU A 63 1.66 15.97 -6.42
C LEU A 63 2.59 16.19 -5.23
N ALA A 64 2.10 16.84 -4.17
CA ALA A 64 2.92 17.11 -2.99
C ALA A 64 3.29 15.82 -2.24
N VAL A 65 2.36 14.88 -2.11
CA VAL A 65 2.65 13.54 -1.55
C VAL A 65 3.63 12.77 -2.44
N ARG A 66 3.49 12.86 -3.77
CA ARG A 66 4.43 12.23 -4.70
C ARG A 66 5.84 12.78 -4.55
N MET A 67 6.00 14.10 -4.49
CA MET A 67 7.31 14.75 -4.31
C MET A 67 7.96 14.32 -3.00
N GLN A 68 7.21 14.35 -1.89
CA GLN A 68 7.68 13.89 -0.58
C GLN A 68 8.08 12.40 -0.60
N ARG A 69 7.31 11.55 -1.30
CA ARG A 69 7.62 10.13 -1.48
C ARG A 69 8.95 9.94 -2.24
N GLU A 70 9.18 10.70 -3.30
CA GLU A 70 10.41 10.65 -4.10
C GLU A 70 11.62 11.20 -3.31
N GLU A 71 11.43 12.24 -2.50
CA GLU A 71 12.44 12.80 -1.59
C GLU A 71 12.87 11.81 -0.51
N TYR A 72 11.94 11.00 0.00
CA TYR A 72 12.24 9.90 0.92
C TYR A 72 12.79 8.64 0.22
N HIS A 73 13.04 8.70 -1.09
CA HIS A 73 13.49 7.56 -1.90
C HIS A 73 12.57 6.34 -1.83
N ILE A 74 11.26 6.57 -1.63
CA ILE A 74 10.25 5.51 -1.60
C ILE A 74 9.74 5.29 -3.02
N THR A 75 10.45 4.47 -3.78
CA THR A 75 10.05 4.02 -5.12
C THR A 75 9.74 2.52 -5.07
N PRO A 76 8.84 2.03 -5.95
CA PRO A 76 8.55 0.62 -5.97
C PRO A 76 9.62 -0.15 -6.73
N TYR A 77 9.69 -1.45 -6.46
CA TYR A 77 10.57 -2.38 -7.13
C TYR A 77 9.85 -3.07 -8.27
N VAL A 78 10.59 -3.37 -9.34
CA VAL A 78 10.17 -4.28 -10.40
C VAL A 78 10.55 -5.70 -9.98
N LYS A 79 9.59 -6.62 -10.03
CA LYS A 79 9.81 -8.05 -9.74
C LYS A 79 9.31 -8.90 -10.91
N GLN A 80 9.99 -10.02 -11.13
CA GLN A 80 9.68 -10.97 -12.20
C GLN A 80 8.80 -12.09 -11.67
N ILE A 81 7.91 -12.59 -12.52
CA ILE A 81 7.10 -13.79 -12.26
C ILE A 81 7.81 -14.95 -12.92
N ASP A 82 8.35 -15.85 -12.09
CA ASP A 82 9.20 -16.98 -12.50
C ASP A 82 8.56 -18.36 -12.30
N THR A 83 7.33 -18.41 -11.77
CA THR A 83 6.56 -19.62 -11.39
C THR A 83 7.13 -20.45 -10.23
N VAL A 84 8.37 -20.21 -9.81
CA VAL A 84 9.11 -21.02 -8.82
C VAL A 84 9.61 -20.20 -7.63
N ALA A 85 9.09 -18.98 -7.43
CA ALA A 85 9.46 -18.09 -6.35
C ALA A 85 11.00 -17.86 -6.26
N ALA A 86 11.60 -17.59 -7.41
CA ALA A 86 13.03 -17.33 -7.63
C ALA A 86 13.98 -18.53 -7.40
N GLU A 87 13.48 -19.77 -7.36
CA GLU A 87 14.34 -20.97 -7.29
C GLU A 87 15.28 -21.08 -8.52
N TRP A 88 14.75 -20.74 -9.71
CA TRP A 88 15.47 -20.77 -10.97
C TRP A 88 15.34 -19.43 -11.71
N PRO A 89 16.39 -18.98 -12.41
CA PRO A 89 16.31 -17.74 -13.18
C PRO A 89 15.29 -17.90 -14.31
N ALA A 90 14.30 -17.00 -14.34
CA ALA A 90 13.30 -16.99 -15.40
C ALA A 90 13.85 -16.36 -16.69
N THR A 91 13.50 -16.97 -17.81
CA THR A 91 13.93 -16.55 -19.15
C THR A 91 13.02 -15.49 -19.78
N THR A 92 11.88 -15.16 -19.14
CA THR A 92 10.84 -14.29 -19.68
C THR A 92 10.60 -13.05 -18.82
N ASN A 93 10.46 -11.87 -19.45
CA ASN A 93 10.22 -10.61 -18.75
C ASN A 93 8.73 -10.38 -18.43
N TYR A 94 8.13 -11.28 -17.65
CA TYR A 94 6.79 -11.05 -17.08
C TYR A 94 6.92 -10.37 -15.72
N LEU A 95 6.54 -9.09 -15.64
CA LEU A 95 6.92 -8.20 -14.55
C LEU A 95 5.71 -7.61 -13.82
N TYR A 96 5.88 -7.34 -12.52
CA TYR A 96 4.95 -6.53 -11.72
C TYR A 96 5.73 -5.56 -10.82
N ILE A 97 5.03 -4.58 -10.27
CA ILE A 97 5.61 -3.54 -9.43
C ILE A 97 5.11 -3.72 -7.99
N THR A 98 6.01 -3.63 -7.01
CA THR A 98 5.67 -3.78 -5.58
C THR A 98 6.51 -2.89 -4.67
N TYR A 99 5.91 -2.40 -3.59
CA TYR A 99 6.62 -1.75 -2.49
C TYR A 99 7.07 -2.73 -1.39
N ASN A 100 6.69 -4.01 -1.50
CA ASN A 100 7.05 -5.07 -0.54
C ASN A 100 8.27 -5.83 -1.06
N ALA A 101 9.41 -5.15 -1.12
CA ALA A 101 10.67 -5.72 -1.55
C ALA A 101 11.85 -5.03 -0.87
N SER A 102 12.96 -5.76 -0.81
CA SER A 102 14.30 -5.29 -0.48
C SER A 102 15.24 -5.55 -1.65
#